data_AF-T1EXM1-F1
#
_entry.id   AF-T1EXM1-F1
#
_cell.length_a   1.000
_cell.length_b   1.000
_cell.length_c   1.000
_cell.angle_alpha   90.00
_cell.angle_beta   90.00
_cell.angle_gamma   90.00
#
_symmetry.space_group_name_H-M   'P 1'
#
loop_
_entity.id
_entity.type
_entity.pdbx_description
1 polymer ?
#
loop_
_entity_poly.entity_id
_entity_poly.type
_entity_poly.pdbx_seq_one_letter_code
_entity_poly.pdbx_strand_id
1 'polypeptide(L)'
;MSHSRWITTANRILRLYVAVQNPSTALKVLAQYVMKVYAPSWFEIKLKPTNKTGSNHFFGIIKKCRYLPEELKNLLNPVLQRNAYFAHPENILLSMLADEQKHIRELALRRILKCRANDATLNTVRVFKVPKLNFDAINYYDMIDWHATEITEPPFTKDITTEALEQMIMDIPNNIEFLKLPCHTQAVERMIKLVTEASLSVCGEKARDGFIRTKLASQNDIPKFETKKHFII
;
A
#
# COMPACT_ATOMS: atom_id res chain seq x y z
N MET A 1 -19.25 -10.00 9.25
CA MET A 1 -18.36 -9.44 8.21
C MET A 1 -18.39 -7.91 8.27
N SER A 2 -17.36 -7.26 8.84
CA SER A 2 -17.26 -5.79 8.80
C SER A 2 -16.83 -5.37 7.40
N HIS A 3 -17.79 -4.91 6.59
CA HIS A 3 -17.52 -4.39 5.26
C HIS A 3 -16.71 -3.10 5.38
N SER A 4 -15.50 -3.09 4.82
CA SER A 4 -14.73 -1.87 4.60
C SER A 4 -15.61 -0.84 3.89
N ARG A 5 -15.73 0.39 4.43
CA ARG A 5 -16.64 1.46 3.97
C ARG A 5 -16.55 1.73 2.46
N TRP A 6 -15.40 1.41 1.86
CA TRP A 6 -15.14 1.62 0.44
C TRP A 6 -15.91 0.65 -0.47
N ILE A 7 -16.09 -0.61 -0.05
CA ILE A 7 -16.97 -1.56 -0.77
C ILE A 7 -18.41 -1.07 -0.74
N THR A 8 -18.84 -0.46 0.37
CA THR A 8 -20.18 0.13 0.47
C THR A 8 -20.39 1.25 -0.55
N THR A 9 -19.41 2.12 -0.73
CA THR A 9 -19.50 3.24 -1.69
C THR A 9 -19.50 2.74 -3.13
N ALA A 10 -18.58 1.84 -3.48
CA ALA A 10 -18.54 1.21 -4.80
C ALA A 10 -19.87 0.50 -5.13
N ASN A 11 -20.40 -0.29 -4.19
CA ASN A 11 -21.69 -0.96 -4.36
C ASN A 11 -22.86 0.01 -4.51
N ARG A 12 -22.86 1.13 -3.78
CA ARG A 12 -23.89 2.17 -3.91
C ARG A 12 -23.83 2.84 -5.29
N ILE A 13 -22.63 3.17 -5.78
CA ILE A 13 -22.44 3.73 -7.13
C ILE A 13 -23.00 2.77 -8.18
N LEU A 14 -22.65 1.47 -8.11
CA LEU A 14 -23.13 0.49 -9.07
C LEU A 14 -24.64 0.26 -9.00
N ARG A 15 -25.22 0.20 -7.79
CA ARG A 15 -26.68 0.09 -7.63
C ARG A 15 -27.40 1.30 -8.18
N LEU A 16 -26.90 2.51 -7.92
CA LEU A 16 -27.45 3.73 -8.47
C LEU A 16 -27.36 3.74 -9.99
N TYR A 17 -26.22 3.32 -10.57
CA TYR A 17 -26.03 3.22 -12.01
C TYR A 17 -27.06 2.29 -12.67
N VAL A 18 -27.35 1.13 -12.08
CA VAL A 18 -28.33 0.16 -12.62
C VAL A 18 -29.78 0.62 -12.42
N ALA A 19 -30.07 1.35 -11.34
CA ALA A 19 -31.43 1.79 -11.02
C ALA A 19 -31.90 3.01 -11.84
N VAL A 20 -30.98 3.75 -12.47
CA VAL A 20 -31.29 4.98 -13.22
C VAL A 20 -31.43 4.65 -14.70
N GLN A 21 -32.61 4.91 -15.28
CA GLN A 21 -32.89 4.63 -16.70
C GLN A 21 -31.95 5.38 -17.67
N ASN A 22 -31.63 6.64 -17.37
CA ASN A 22 -30.75 7.49 -18.18
C ASN A 22 -29.62 8.08 -17.30
N PRO A 23 -28.56 7.30 -17.00
CA PRO A 23 -27.54 7.75 -16.06
C PRO A 23 -26.68 8.88 -16.66
N SER A 24 -26.34 9.85 -15.82
CA SER A 24 -25.50 10.98 -16.20
C SER A 24 -24.09 10.53 -16.62
N THR A 25 -23.39 11.36 -17.39
CA THR A 25 -21.99 11.10 -17.80
C THR A 25 -21.10 10.88 -16.58
N ALA A 26 -21.26 11.69 -15.51
CA ALA A 26 -20.50 11.54 -14.28
C ALA A 26 -20.75 10.16 -13.61
N LEU A 27 -22.01 9.72 -13.54
CA LEU A 27 -22.34 8.41 -12.96
C LEU A 27 -21.79 7.25 -13.79
N LYS A 28 -21.81 7.36 -15.13
CA LYS A 28 -21.17 6.41 -16.05
C LYS A 28 -19.66 6.31 -15.79
N VAL A 29 -18.97 7.46 -15.66
CA VAL A 29 -17.53 7.52 -15.37
C VAL A 29 -17.21 6.85 -14.04
N LEU A 30 -17.98 7.13 -12.99
CA LEU A 30 -17.77 6.53 -11.67
C LEU A 30 -18.00 5.01 -11.70
N ALA A 31 -19.08 4.54 -12.33
CA ALA A 31 -19.36 3.11 -12.47
C ALA A 31 -18.24 2.40 -13.26
N GLN A 32 -17.78 3.00 -14.36
CA GLN A 32 -16.65 2.48 -15.13
C GLN A 32 -15.35 2.43 -14.32
N TYR A 33 -15.06 3.47 -13.54
CA TYR A 33 -13.88 3.49 -12.66
C TYR A 33 -13.96 2.37 -11.61
N VAL A 34 -15.14 2.15 -11.02
CA VAL A 34 -15.34 1.04 -10.07
C VAL A 34 -15.03 -0.30 -10.73
N MET A 35 -15.53 -0.52 -11.95
CA MET A 35 -15.37 -1.80 -12.66
C MET A 35 -13.98 -2.02 -13.24
N LYS A 36 -13.31 -0.97 -13.73
CA LYS A 36 -12.01 -1.06 -14.42
C LYS A 36 -10.81 -0.93 -13.50
N VAL A 37 -10.94 -0.17 -12.42
CA VAL A 37 -9.82 0.16 -11.52
C VAL A 37 -10.06 -0.43 -10.14
N TYR A 38 -11.09 0.05 -9.45
CA TYR A 38 -11.25 -0.22 -8.02
C TYR A 38 -11.47 -1.71 -7.71
N ALA A 39 -12.46 -2.35 -8.33
CA ALA A 39 -12.77 -3.75 -8.03
C ALA A 39 -11.62 -4.69 -8.41
N PRO A 40 -11.03 -4.62 -9.62
CA PRO A 40 -9.87 -5.43 -9.98
C PRO A 40 -8.68 -5.26 -9.02
N SER A 41 -8.30 -4.02 -8.70
CA SER A 41 -7.19 -3.76 -7.76
C SER A 41 -7.48 -4.29 -6.35
N TRP A 42 -8.74 -4.20 -5.89
CA TRP A 42 -9.13 -4.79 -4.61
C TRP A 42 -8.96 -6.32 -4.62
N PHE A 43 -9.40 -7.01 -5.66
CA PHE A 43 -9.22 -8.46 -5.78
C PHE A 43 -7.75 -8.85 -5.87
N GLU A 44 -6.94 -8.13 -6.66
CA GLU A 44 -5.49 -8.36 -6.76
C GLU A 44 -4.80 -8.28 -5.40
N ILE A 45 -5.10 -7.24 -4.61
CA ILE A 45 -4.58 -7.06 -3.24
C ILE A 45 -5.06 -8.21 -2.33
N LYS A 46 -6.30 -8.66 -2.45
CA LYS A 46 -6.82 -9.77 -1.62
C LYS A 46 -6.20 -11.11 -1.97
N LEU A 47 -5.92 -11.35 -3.24
CA LEU A 47 -5.28 -12.58 -3.72
C LEU A 47 -3.80 -12.63 -3.35
N LYS A 48 -3.11 -11.49 -3.39
CA LYS A 48 -1.69 -11.37 -3.05
C LYS A 48 -1.51 -10.29 -1.97
N PRO A 49 -1.85 -10.58 -0.70
CA PRO A 49 -1.94 -9.54 0.32
C PRO A 49 -0.59 -9.14 0.92
N THR A 50 0.54 -9.69 0.46
CA THR A 50 1.84 -9.48 1.11
C THR A 50 2.56 -8.24 0.59
N ASN A 51 3.41 -7.66 1.44
CA ASN A 51 4.34 -6.57 1.15
C ASN A 51 5.24 -6.86 -0.07
N LYS A 52 5.53 -8.14 -0.36
CA LYS A 52 6.20 -8.58 -1.60
C LYS A 52 5.55 -8.03 -2.87
N THR A 53 4.23 -7.84 -2.87
CA THR A 53 3.49 -7.41 -4.06
C THR A 53 2.92 -5.99 -3.95
N GLY A 54 3.24 -5.26 -2.89
CA GLY A 54 2.69 -3.93 -2.63
C GLY A 54 2.96 -2.94 -3.76
N SER A 55 4.21 -2.90 -4.25
CA SER A 55 4.61 -2.03 -5.37
C SER A 55 3.93 -2.43 -6.67
N ASN A 56 3.76 -3.73 -6.93
CA ASN A 56 3.04 -4.23 -8.10
C ASN A 56 1.56 -3.83 -8.07
N HIS A 57 0.90 -3.88 -6.92
CA HIS A 57 -0.49 -3.46 -6.77
C HIS A 57 -0.66 -1.97 -7.03
N PHE A 58 0.23 -1.16 -6.45
CA PHE A 58 0.20 0.29 -6.63
C PHE A 58 0.46 0.68 -8.10
N PHE A 59 1.46 0.06 -8.74
CA PHE A 59 1.70 0.20 -10.17
C PHE A 59 0.49 -0.27 -11.00
N GLY A 60 -0.14 -1.37 -10.61
CA GLY A 60 -1.34 -1.90 -11.25
C GLY A 60 -2.50 -0.91 -11.25
N ILE A 61 -2.68 -0.14 -10.16
CA ILE A 61 -3.65 0.96 -10.09
C ILE A 61 -3.28 2.07 -11.08
N ILE A 62 -2.02 2.54 -11.09
CA ILE A 62 -1.54 3.57 -12.04
C ILE A 62 -1.83 3.15 -13.49
N LYS A 63 -1.44 1.92 -13.85
CA LYS A 63 -1.65 1.36 -15.18
C LYS A 63 -3.13 1.30 -15.54
N LYS A 64 -3.98 0.85 -14.62
CA LYS A 64 -5.45 0.81 -14.82
C LYS A 64 -6.05 2.19 -14.96
N CYS A 65 -5.47 3.25 -14.40
CA CYS A 65 -5.95 4.61 -14.57
C CYS A 65 -5.60 5.25 -15.92
N ARG A 66 -4.73 4.65 -16.73
CA ARG A 66 -4.26 5.23 -18.01
C ARG A 66 -5.34 5.44 -19.06
N TYR A 67 -6.45 4.68 -18.99
CA TYR A 67 -7.57 4.85 -19.92
C TYR A 67 -8.36 6.15 -19.69
N LEU A 68 -8.21 6.79 -18.52
CA LEU A 68 -8.96 7.98 -18.18
C LEU A 68 -8.59 9.15 -19.11
N PRO A 69 -9.56 10.03 -19.46
CA PRO A 69 -9.25 11.31 -20.10
C PRO A 69 -8.29 12.15 -19.26
N GLU A 70 -7.53 13.03 -19.93
CA GLU A 70 -6.48 13.83 -19.29
C GLU A 70 -7.01 14.71 -18.14
N GLU A 71 -8.21 15.27 -18.30
CA GLU A 71 -8.90 16.03 -17.25
C GLU A 71 -9.06 15.23 -15.95
N LEU A 72 -9.47 13.96 -16.05
CA LEU A 72 -9.65 13.08 -14.88
C LEU A 72 -8.30 12.60 -14.33
N LYS A 73 -7.30 12.40 -15.19
CA LYS A 73 -5.93 12.12 -14.73
C LYS A 73 -5.36 13.29 -13.94
N ASN A 74 -5.57 14.53 -14.37
CA ASN A 74 -5.14 15.72 -13.65
C ASN A 74 -5.75 15.83 -12.24
N LEU A 75 -6.98 15.32 -12.06
CA LEU A 75 -7.61 15.21 -10.73
C LEU A 75 -7.03 14.05 -9.90
N LEU A 76 -6.76 12.91 -10.53
CA LEU A 76 -6.40 11.67 -9.83
C LEU A 76 -4.90 11.56 -9.52
N ASN A 77 -4.03 11.99 -10.42
CA ASN A 77 -2.58 11.88 -10.29
C ASN A 77 -2.05 12.55 -9.00
N PRO A 78 -2.52 13.75 -8.58
CA PRO A 78 -2.15 14.31 -7.29
C PRO A 78 -2.55 13.43 -6.10
N VAL A 79 -3.68 12.72 -6.19
CA VAL A 79 -4.12 11.78 -5.14
C VAL A 79 -3.20 10.57 -5.10
N LEU A 80 -2.85 9.99 -6.25
CA LEU A 80 -1.91 8.88 -6.33
C LEU A 80 -0.52 9.27 -5.83
N GLN A 81 -0.02 10.45 -6.23
CA GLN A 81 1.26 10.99 -5.81
C GLN A 81 1.35 11.16 -4.29
N ARG A 82 0.32 11.66 -3.63
CA ARG A 82 0.29 11.78 -2.15
C ARG A 82 0.24 10.43 -1.43
N ASN A 83 -0.19 9.38 -2.11
CA ASN A 83 -0.32 8.03 -1.55
C ASN A 83 0.75 7.06 -2.07
N ALA A 84 1.82 7.55 -2.69
CA ALA A 84 2.84 6.75 -3.35
C ALA A 84 3.84 6.06 -2.40
N TYR A 85 3.39 5.65 -1.21
CA TYR A 85 4.21 4.96 -0.21
C TYR A 85 4.78 3.64 -0.76
N PHE A 86 3.99 2.89 -1.55
CA PHE A 86 4.44 1.67 -2.21
C PHE A 86 5.35 1.91 -3.43
N ALA A 87 5.53 3.17 -3.85
CA ALA A 87 6.58 3.51 -4.81
C ALA A 87 7.89 3.91 -4.13
N HIS A 88 7.95 3.97 -2.79
CA HIS A 88 9.19 4.21 -2.07
C HIS A 88 10.26 3.17 -2.47
N PRO A 89 11.53 3.56 -2.67
CA PRO A 89 12.60 2.65 -3.10
C PRO A 89 12.66 1.36 -2.28
N GLU A 90 12.53 1.46 -0.95
CA GLU A 90 12.51 0.28 -0.06
C GLU A 90 11.41 -0.72 -0.43
N ASN A 91 10.19 -0.23 -0.67
CA ASN A 91 9.05 -1.10 -1.03
C ASN A 91 9.22 -1.68 -2.44
N ILE A 92 9.78 -0.91 -3.38
CA ILE A 92 10.10 -1.41 -4.71
C ILE A 92 11.16 -2.53 -4.61
N LEU A 93 12.22 -2.34 -3.82
CA LEU A 93 13.26 -3.35 -3.61
C LEU A 93 12.68 -4.65 -3.03
N LEU A 94 11.76 -4.57 -2.06
CA LEU A 94 11.08 -5.77 -1.53
C LEU A 94 10.29 -6.51 -2.62
N SER A 95 9.62 -5.77 -3.51
CA SER A 95 8.95 -6.38 -4.66
C SER A 95 9.92 -6.98 -5.66
N MET A 96 11.04 -6.32 -5.92
CA MET A 96 12.09 -6.82 -6.82
C MET A 96 12.76 -8.08 -6.28
N LEU A 97 12.96 -8.21 -4.96
CA LEU A 97 13.48 -9.44 -4.33
C LEU A 97 12.54 -10.65 -4.51
N ALA A 98 11.24 -10.39 -4.67
CA ALA A 98 10.22 -11.40 -4.88
C ALA A 98 9.82 -11.58 -6.35
N ASP A 99 10.51 -10.91 -7.29
CA ASP A 99 10.21 -10.96 -8.71
C ASP A 99 10.50 -12.35 -9.29
N GLU A 100 9.75 -12.76 -10.30
CA GLU A 100 9.95 -14.04 -11.00
C GLU A 100 11.24 -14.01 -11.85
N GLN A 101 11.63 -12.83 -12.34
CA GLN A 101 12.79 -12.64 -13.20
C GLN A 101 14.10 -12.58 -12.40
N LYS A 102 15.02 -13.49 -12.69
CA LYS A 102 16.35 -13.60 -12.03
C LYS A 102 17.13 -12.27 -12.02
N HIS A 103 17.18 -11.59 -13.16
CA HIS A 103 17.94 -10.35 -13.32
C HIS A 103 17.36 -9.18 -12.49
N ILE A 104 16.05 -9.18 -12.22
CA ILE A 104 15.41 -8.17 -11.36
C ILE A 104 15.76 -8.41 -9.89
N ARG A 105 15.74 -9.68 -9.45
CA ARG A 105 16.19 -10.07 -8.11
C ARG A 105 17.65 -9.72 -7.88
N GLU A 106 18.51 -9.99 -8.86
CA GLU A 106 19.93 -9.60 -8.82
C GLU A 106 20.11 -8.08 -8.66
N LEU A 107 19.39 -7.29 -9.46
CA LEU A 107 19.46 -5.83 -9.37
C LEU A 107 19.04 -5.33 -7.98
N ALA A 108 18.03 -5.94 -7.36
CA ALA A 108 17.60 -5.61 -6.01
C ALA A 108 18.69 -5.90 -4.97
N LEU A 109 19.27 -7.10 -5.01
CA LEU A 109 20.35 -7.52 -4.11
C LEU A 109 21.55 -6.57 -4.20
N ARG A 110 21.99 -6.24 -5.43
CA ARG A 110 23.10 -5.30 -5.65
C ARG A 110 22.79 -3.90 -5.10
N ARG A 111 21.56 -3.40 -5.27
CA ARG A 111 21.13 -2.11 -4.72
C ARG A 111 21.12 -2.13 -3.19
N ILE A 112 20.61 -3.19 -2.57
CA ILE A 112 20.59 -3.37 -1.12
C ILE A 112 22.00 -3.39 -0.55
N LEU A 113 22.89 -4.18 -1.15
CA LEU A 113 24.31 -4.26 -0.75
C LEU A 113 24.99 -2.89 -0.80
N LYS A 114 24.75 -2.12 -1.88
CA LYS A 114 25.26 -0.75 -2.02
C LYS A 114 24.71 0.19 -0.95
N CYS A 115 23.41 0.10 -0.63
CA CYS A 115 22.80 0.92 0.42
C CYS A 115 23.41 0.61 1.79
N ARG A 116 23.63 -0.67 2.10
CA ARG A 116 24.22 -1.10 3.36
C ARG A 116 25.63 -0.55 3.56
N ALA A 117 26.45 -0.55 2.51
CA ALA A 117 27.79 0.04 2.55
C ALA A 117 27.75 1.55 2.83
N ASN A 118 26.72 2.25 2.36
CA ASN A 118 26.54 3.68 2.59
C ASN A 118 25.92 3.99 3.96
N ASP A 119 24.95 3.19 4.43
CA ASP A 119 24.25 3.38 5.72
C ASP A 119 25.23 3.31 6.91
N ALA A 120 26.31 2.53 6.82
CA ALA A 120 27.36 2.46 7.84
C ALA A 120 28.04 3.82 8.12
N THR A 121 27.90 4.80 7.22
CA THR A 121 28.53 6.12 7.32
C THR A 121 27.60 7.23 7.83
N LEU A 122 26.28 6.96 7.92
CA LEU A 122 25.26 7.98 8.20
C LEU A 122 24.63 7.76 9.58
N ASN A 123 24.98 8.62 10.54
CA ASN A 123 24.43 8.58 11.90
C ASN A 123 23.11 9.38 12.02
N THR A 124 22.30 9.39 10.97
CA THR A 124 21.09 10.21 10.87
C THR A 124 19.82 9.38 10.81
N VAL A 125 18.75 9.84 11.47
CA VAL A 125 17.43 9.20 11.38
C VAL A 125 16.92 9.28 9.94
N ARG A 126 16.59 8.13 9.36
CA ARG A 126 16.01 8.01 8.02
C ARG A 126 14.67 8.76 7.95
N VAL A 127 14.49 9.58 6.90
CA VAL A 127 13.22 10.25 6.63
C VAL A 127 12.51 9.54 5.49
N PHE A 128 11.35 8.96 5.76
CA PHE A 128 10.53 8.32 4.73
C PHE A 128 9.82 9.37 3.87
N LYS A 129 10.37 9.69 2.70
CA LYS A 129 9.80 10.69 1.77
C LYS A 129 9.13 9.99 0.60
N VAL A 130 7.90 10.40 0.30
CA VAL A 130 7.17 9.89 -0.85
C VAL A 130 7.88 10.36 -2.15
N PRO A 131 8.31 9.44 -3.03
CA PRO A 131 9.06 9.80 -4.22
C PRO A 131 8.15 10.42 -5.28
N LYS A 132 8.73 11.22 -6.18
CA LYS A 132 8.02 11.73 -7.36
C LYS A 132 7.72 10.55 -8.29
N LEU A 133 6.46 10.39 -8.66
CA LEU A 133 6.01 9.30 -9.52
C LEU A 133 6.26 9.59 -11.00
N ASN A 134 6.69 8.55 -11.71
CA ASN A 134 6.60 8.45 -13.16
C ASN A 134 5.29 7.73 -13.53
N PHE A 135 4.27 8.49 -13.94
CA PHE A 135 2.97 7.92 -14.34
C PHE A 135 3.02 7.12 -15.66
N ASP A 136 4.08 7.31 -16.45
CA ASP A 136 4.30 6.64 -17.74
C ASP A 136 5.17 5.38 -17.63
N ALA A 137 5.58 5.01 -16.40
CA ALA A 137 6.39 3.83 -16.11
C ALA A 137 5.91 2.54 -16.81
N ILE A 138 6.79 1.77 -17.42
CA ILE A 138 6.40 0.51 -18.09
C ILE A 138 6.30 -0.62 -17.07
N ASN A 139 7.22 -0.64 -16.10
CA ASN A 139 7.25 -1.62 -15.02
C ASN A 139 7.11 -0.93 -13.65
N TYR A 140 6.78 -1.71 -12.62
CA TYR A 140 6.63 -1.20 -11.26
C TYR A 140 7.93 -0.63 -10.69
N TYR A 141 9.08 -1.16 -11.10
CA TYR A 141 10.39 -0.64 -10.70
C TYR A 141 10.79 0.63 -11.45
N ASP A 142 10.04 1.06 -12.47
CA ASP A 142 10.26 2.32 -13.20
C ASP A 142 9.40 3.48 -12.67
N MET A 143 8.63 3.24 -11.57
CA MET A 143 7.73 4.24 -10.96
C MET A 143 8.45 5.46 -10.41
N ILE A 144 9.77 5.38 -10.20
CA ILE A 144 10.57 6.45 -9.61
C ILE A 144 11.85 6.66 -10.42
N ASP A 145 12.41 7.86 -10.29
CA ASP A 145 13.77 8.13 -10.73
C ASP A 145 14.76 7.64 -9.66
N TRP A 146 15.45 6.52 -9.94
CA TRP A 146 16.44 5.93 -9.05
C TRP A 146 17.71 6.75 -8.87
N HIS A 147 17.97 7.74 -9.73
CA HIS A 147 19.12 8.65 -9.61
C HIS A 147 18.77 9.89 -8.78
N ALA A 148 17.54 10.39 -8.90
CA ALA A 148 17.08 11.55 -8.15
C ALA A 148 16.49 11.20 -6.77
N THR A 149 16.11 9.94 -6.53
CA THR A 149 15.52 9.49 -5.27
C THR A 149 16.57 8.89 -4.35
N GLU A 150 16.59 9.32 -3.09
CA GLU A 150 17.43 8.71 -2.04
C GLU A 150 17.01 7.26 -1.82
N ILE A 151 17.97 6.33 -1.91
CA ILE A 151 17.73 4.89 -1.74
C ILE A 151 18.37 4.47 -0.43
N THR A 152 17.57 3.84 0.42
CA THR A 152 17.98 3.31 1.71
C THR A 152 17.70 1.81 1.78
N GLU A 153 18.45 1.10 2.63
CA GLU A 153 18.23 -0.34 2.80
C GLU A 153 16.85 -0.62 3.42
N PRO A 154 16.00 -1.50 2.84
CA PRO A 154 14.74 -1.90 3.47
C PRO A 154 14.97 -2.47 4.89
N PRO A 155 14.22 -2.04 5.91
CA PRO A 155 14.37 -2.59 7.26
C PRO A 155 14.22 -4.12 7.32
N PHE A 156 13.42 -4.70 6.43
CA PHE A 156 13.16 -6.14 6.36
C PHE A 156 14.32 -6.96 5.78
N THR A 157 15.39 -6.33 5.28
CA THR A 157 16.59 -7.03 4.80
C THR A 157 17.75 -6.95 5.80
N LYS A 158 17.61 -6.20 6.90
CA LYS A 158 18.67 -6.01 7.90
C LYS A 158 19.07 -7.28 8.63
N ASP A 159 18.18 -8.26 8.73
CA ASP A 159 18.48 -9.56 9.35
C ASP A 159 19.33 -10.46 8.44
N ILE A 160 19.48 -10.12 7.15
CA ILE A 160 20.30 -10.86 6.19
C ILE A 160 21.72 -10.31 6.26
N THR A 161 22.73 -11.16 6.53
CA THR A 161 24.13 -10.69 6.62
C THR A 161 24.67 -10.23 5.26
N THR A 162 25.77 -9.48 5.28
CA THR A 162 26.40 -8.98 4.04
C THR A 162 26.95 -10.14 3.20
N GLU A 163 27.54 -11.14 3.86
CA GLU A 163 28.09 -12.34 3.23
C GLU A 163 26.95 -13.16 2.59
N ALA A 164 25.79 -13.23 3.26
CA ALA A 164 24.61 -13.89 2.69
C ALA A 164 24.08 -13.16 1.45
N LEU A 165 24.06 -11.82 1.45
CA LEU A 165 23.70 -11.06 0.24
C LEU A 165 24.69 -11.30 -0.90
N GLU A 166 25.99 -11.33 -0.62
CA GLU A 166 27.02 -11.61 -1.62
C GLU A 166 26.88 -13.02 -2.20
N GLN A 167 26.66 -14.03 -1.35
CA GLN A 167 26.37 -15.40 -1.78
C GLN A 167 25.12 -15.46 -2.66
N MET A 168 24.04 -14.77 -2.26
CA MET A 168 22.83 -14.69 -3.09
C MET A 168 23.10 -14.03 -4.44
N ILE A 169 24.01 -13.05 -4.54
CA ILE A 169 24.36 -12.44 -5.84
C ILE A 169 25.10 -13.45 -6.74
N MET A 170 25.96 -14.28 -6.16
CA MET A 170 26.70 -15.32 -6.91
C MET A 170 25.79 -16.43 -7.41
N ASP A 171 24.80 -16.84 -6.60
CA ASP A 171 23.78 -17.81 -6.98
C ASP A 171 22.38 -17.31 -6.61
N ILE A 172 21.76 -16.57 -7.54
CA ILE A 172 20.47 -15.90 -7.31
C ILE A 172 19.38 -16.90 -6.94
N PRO A 173 18.86 -16.89 -5.70
CA PRO A 173 17.81 -17.80 -5.29
C PRO A 173 16.53 -17.58 -6.09
N ASN A 174 15.72 -18.63 -6.24
CA ASN A 174 14.39 -18.51 -6.85
C ASN A 174 13.39 -17.77 -5.96
N ASN A 175 13.56 -17.83 -4.63
CA ASN A 175 12.73 -17.12 -3.67
C ASN A 175 13.62 -16.57 -2.56
N ILE A 176 13.65 -15.25 -2.43
CA ILE A 176 14.32 -14.56 -1.33
C ILE A 176 13.26 -14.32 -0.24
N GLU A 177 13.48 -14.93 0.92
CA GLU A 177 12.57 -14.84 2.05
C GLU A 177 12.91 -13.64 2.93
N PHE A 178 11.88 -12.89 3.29
CA PHE A 178 11.91 -11.81 4.27
C PHE A 178 10.53 -11.74 4.93
N LEU A 179 10.42 -10.98 6.03
CA LEU A 179 9.19 -10.90 6.81
C LEU A 179 7.96 -10.55 5.93
N LYS A 180 7.04 -11.50 5.84
CA LYS A 180 5.79 -11.37 5.07
C LYS A 180 4.78 -10.60 5.92
N LEU A 181 4.62 -9.31 5.62
CA LEU A 181 3.58 -8.48 6.23
C LEU A 181 2.46 -8.24 5.24
N PRO A 182 1.20 -8.12 5.69
CA PRO A 182 0.14 -7.72 4.80
C PRO A 182 0.35 -6.28 4.30
N CYS A 183 0.36 -6.07 2.97
CA CYS A 183 0.48 -4.77 2.33
C CYS A 183 -0.75 -3.88 2.57
N HIS A 184 -1.88 -4.48 2.94
CA HIS A 184 -3.10 -3.77 3.27
C HIS A 184 -3.84 -4.51 4.40
N THR A 185 -3.93 -3.92 5.59
CA THR A 185 -4.71 -4.49 6.71
C THR A 185 -5.91 -3.62 7.05
N GLN A 186 -7.06 -4.26 7.29
CA GLN A 186 -8.21 -3.58 7.89
C GLN A 186 -7.90 -3.07 9.31
N ALA A 187 -6.93 -3.69 10.00
CA ALA A 187 -6.46 -3.23 11.29
C ALA A 187 -5.82 -1.83 11.17
N VAL A 188 -4.99 -1.60 10.15
CA VAL A 188 -4.45 -0.27 9.84
C VAL A 188 -5.56 0.72 9.52
N GLU A 189 -6.55 0.37 8.70
CA GLU A 189 -7.70 1.26 8.41
C GLU A 189 -8.46 1.65 9.69
N ARG A 190 -8.75 0.67 10.56
CA ARG A 190 -9.44 0.89 11.84
C ARG A 190 -8.60 1.74 12.78
N MET A 191 -7.30 1.49 12.83
CA MET A 191 -6.37 2.21 13.68
C MET A 191 -6.20 3.67 13.24
N ILE A 192 -6.11 3.96 11.93
CA ILE A 192 -6.05 5.34 11.42
C ILE A 192 -7.26 6.16 11.88
N LYS A 193 -8.46 5.57 11.86
CA LYS A 193 -9.66 6.23 12.38
C LYS A 193 -9.50 6.56 13.86
N LEU A 194 -9.07 5.59 14.65
CA LEU A 194 -8.92 5.74 16.09
C LEU A 194 -7.83 6.76 16.46
N VAL A 195 -6.71 6.76 15.74
CA VAL A 195 -5.60 7.72 15.92
C VAL A 195 -6.04 9.14 15.52
N THR A 196 -6.84 9.27 14.46
CA THR A 196 -7.42 10.56 14.06
C THR A 196 -8.39 11.07 15.14
N GLU A 197 -9.29 10.21 15.65
CA GLU A 197 -10.22 10.55 16.74
C GLU A 197 -9.47 10.98 18.00
N ALA A 198 -8.42 10.24 18.39
CA ALA A 198 -7.57 10.60 19.52
C ALA A 198 -6.87 11.95 19.30
N SER A 199 -6.32 12.19 18.11
CA SER A 199 -5.60 13.44 17.80
C SER A 199 -6.49 14.67 17.74
N LEU A 200 -7.78 14.50 17.41
CA LEU A 200 -8.78 15.57 17.48
C LEU A 200 -9.28 15.80 18.91
N SER A 201 -9.21 14.78 19.77
CA SER A 201 -9.80 14.83 21.12
C SER A 201 -8.81 15.28 22.19
N VAL A 202 -7.53 14.90 22.07
CA VAL A 202 -6.50 15.16 23.09
C VAL A 202 -5.16 15.55 22.47
N CYS A 203 -4.40 16.36 23.21
CA CYS A 203 -3.06 16.80 22.81
C CYS A 203 -1.97 16.08 23.61
N GLY A 204 -0.82 15.82 22.98
CA GLY A 204 0.32 15.12 23.59
C GLY A 204 0.31 13.61 23.38
N GLU A 205 1.49 12.99 23.36
CA GLU A 205 1.68 11.56 23.08
C GLU A 205 1.00 10.68 24.15
N LYS A 206 1.31 10.90 25.44
CA LYS A 206 0.75 10.11 26.54
C LYS A 206 -0.77 10.15 26.59
N ALA A 207 -1.38 11.31 26.35
CA ALA A 207 -2.83 11.47 26.36
C ALA A 207 -3.48 10.75 25.17
N ARG A 208 -2.90 10.87 23.96
CA ARG A 208 -3.39 10.15 22.78
C ARG A 208 -3.30 8.64 22.95
N ASP A 209 -2.17 8.16 23.43
CA ASP A 209 -1.93 6.74 23.71
C ASP A 209 -2.90 6.20 24.79
N GLY A 210 -3.11 6.97 25.87
CA GLY A 210 -4.13 6.67 26.88
C GLY A 210 -5.54 6.60 26.30
N PHE A 211 -5.95 7.58 25.49
CA PHE A 211 -7.25 7.60 24.82
C PHE A 211 -7.45 6.37 23.93
N ILE A 212 -6.45 6.03 23.11
CA ILE A 212 -6.48 4.87 22.22
C ILE A 212 -6.64 3.59 23.04
N ARG A 213 -5.83 3.38 24.09
CA ARG A 213 -5.91 2.19 24.95
C ARG A 213 -7.26 2.07 25.66
N THR A 214 -7.76 3.14 26.25
CA THR A 214 -9.08 3.15 26.91
C THR A 214 -10.20 2.85 25.93
N LYS A 215 -10.15 3.42 24.71
CA LYS A 215 -11.14 3.13 23.68
C LYS A 215 -11.09 1.67 23.21
N LEU A 216 -9.90 1.10 23.03
CA LEU A 216 -9.74 -0.30 22.67
C LEU A 216 -10.22 -1.24 23.77
N ALA A 217 -9.92 -0.94 25.04
CA ALA A 217 -10.44 -1.68 26.19
C ALA A 217 -11.97 -1.65 26.22
N SER A 218 -12.57 -0.45 26.14
CA SER A 218 -14.02 -0.30 26.07
C SER A 218 -14.64 -1.04 24.87
N GLN A 219 -13.99 -1.05 23.70
CA GLN A 219 -14.46 -1.81 22.54
C GLN A 219 -14.41 -3.33 22.75
N ASN A 220 -13.46 -3.83 23.54
CA ASN A 220 -13.37 -5.25 23.86
C ASN A 220 -14.44 -5.68 24.89
N ASP A 221 -14.85 -4.78 25.77
CA ASP A 221 -15.93 -5.02 26.74
C ASP A 221 -17.31 -5.05 26.09
N ILE A 222 -17.46 -4.50 24.88
CA ILE A 222 -18.73 -4.53 24.13
C ILE A 222 -18.98 -5.96 23.61
N PRO A 223 -20.12 -6.58 23.98
CA PRO A 223 -20.45 -7.93 23.52
C PRO A 223 -20.53 -7.98 21.98
N LYS A 224 -19.86 -8.99 21.40
CA LYS A 224 -19.84 -9.22 19.96
C LYS A 224 -21.08 -10.00 19.56
N PHE A 225 -22.03 -9.33 18.92
CA PHE A 225 -23.23 -9.97 18.41
C PHE A 225 -23.02 -10.44 16.96
N GLU A 226 -22.88 -11.76 16.78
CA GLU A 226 -22.62 -12.33 15.44
C GLU A 226 -23.86 -12.40 14.54
N THR A 227 -25.06 -12.43 15.12
CA THR A 227 -26.31 -12.54 14.37
C THR A 227 -27.33 -11.48 14.79
N LYS A 228 -28.21 -11.09 13.87
CA LYS A 228 -29.32 -10.15 14.16
C LYS A 228 -30.26 -10.66 15.27
N LYS A 229 -30.30 -11.98 15.52
CA LYS A 229 -31.11 -12.57 16.58
C LYS A 229 -30.65 -12.15 17.97
N HIS A 230 -29.38 -11.78 18.15
CA HIS A 230 -28.86 -11.34 19.45
C HIS A 230 -29.22 -9.89 19.80
N PHE A 231 -29.86 -9.15 18.89
CA PHE A 231 -30.32 -7.77 19.12
C PHE A 231 -31.82 -7.69 19.43
N ILE A 232 -32.54 -8.80 19.37
CA ILE A 232 -33.97 -8.86 19.66
C ILE A 232 -34.10 -9.47 21.05
N ILE A 233 -34.43 -8.63 22.02
CA ILE A 233 -34.95 -9.03 23.34
C ILE A 233 -36.47 -9.09 23.20
#